data_AF-A0A1S6GLL7-F1
#
_entry.id   AF-A0A1S6GLL7-F1
#
_cell.length_a   1.000
_cell.length_b   1.000
_cell.length_c   1.000
_cell.angle_alpha   90.00
_cell.angle_beta   90.00
_cell.angle_gamma   90.00
#
_symmetry.space_group_name_H-M   'P 1'
#
loop_
_entity.id
_entity.type
_entity.pdbx_description
1 polymer ?
#
loop_
_entity_poly.entity_id
_entity_poly.type
_entity_poly.pdbx_seq_one_letter_code
_entity_poly.pdbx_strand_id
1 'polypeptide(L)'
;AKMTGCYVVGSAGSDEKANLLIEKFGFDNAFNYKKEQDLNAALKRCFPEGIDIYFENVGGAMLDAVLLNMRKNGRITTCGMISQYNTEKPEGVYNLMNIILKSLRMQGFVV
;
A
#
# COMPACT_ATOMS: atom_id res chain seq x y z
N ALA A 1 -6.64 -2.15 12.89
CA ALA A 1 -5.16 -2.23 12.83
C ALA A 1 -4.51 -1.54 14.03
N LYS A 2 -4.68 -0.23 14.26
CA LYS A 2 -4.12 0.42 15.46
C LYS A 2 -4.64 -0.17 16.78
N MET A 3 -5.95 -0.37 16.90
CA MET A 3 -6.55 -1.01 18.07
C MET A 3 -6.09 -2.46 18.31
N THR A 4 -5.48 -3.11 17.31
CA THR A 4 -4.97 -4.48 17.39
C THR A 4 -3.45 -4.51 17.58
N GLY A 5 -2.82 -3.39 17.94
CA GLY A 5 -1.38 -3.31 18.22
C GLY A 5 -0.47 -3.34 16.99
N CYS A 6 -1.02 -3.16 15.78
CA CYS A 6 -0.20 -3.14 14.56
C CYS A 6 0.57 -1.81 14.43
N TYR A 7 1.74 -1.90 13.80
CA TYR A 7 2.38 -0.75 13.14
C TYR A 7 1.64 -0.46 11.83
N VAL A 8 1.19 0.79 11.64
CA VAL A 8 0.30 1.19 10.55
C VAL A 8 0.84 2.43 9.88
N VAL A 9 0.98 2.34 8.55
CA VAL A 9 1.37 3.45 7.68
C VAL A 9 0.28 3.68 6.65
N GLY A 10 0.01 4.94 6.34
CA GLY A 10 -0.98 5.32 5.33
C GLY A 10 -0.38 6.22 4.26
N SER A 11 -0.87 6.08 3.04
CA SER A 11 -0.57 7.02 1.95
C SER A 11 -1.79 7.89 1.68
N ALA A 12 -1.56 9.18 1.41
CA ALA A 12 -2.61 10.14 1.12
C ALA A 12 -2.22 11.08 -0.03
N GLY A 13 -3.20 11.78 -0.60
CA GLY A 13 -2.99 12.66 -1.76
C GLY A 13 -2.62 14.11 -1.44
N SER A 14 -2.37 14.44 -0.17
CA SER A 14 -1.91 15.75 0.29
C SER A 14 -1.20 15.62 1.64
N ASP A 15 -0.33 16.58 1.97
CA ASP A 15 0.40 16.60 3.24
C ASP A 15 -0.56 16.77 4.42
N GLU A 16 -1.59 17.61 4.26
CA GLU A 16 -2.64 17.80 5.27
C GLU A 16 -3.32 16.47 5.62
N LYS A 17 -3.67 15.65 4.61
CA LYS A 17 -4.26 14.34 4.86
C LYS A 17 -3.27 13.36 5.47
N ALA A 18 -2.00 13.41 5.08
CA ALA A 18 -0.96 12.58 5.68
C ALA A 18 -0.76 12.93 7.17
N ASN A 19 -0.72 14.22 7.52
CA ASN A 19 -0.63 14.67 8.91
C ASN A 19 -1.86 14.24 9.72
N LEU A 20 -3.06 14.35 9.13
CA LEU A 20 -4.30 13.91 9.78
C LEU A 20 -4.29 12.41 10.14
N LEU A 21 -3.67 11.57 9.30
CA LEU A 21 -3.50 10.13 9.59
C LEU A 21 -2.72 9.90 10.89
N ILE A 22 -1.65 10.66 11.10
CA ILE A 22 -0.81 10.53 12.30
C ILE A 22 -1.51 11.19 13.49
N GLU A 23 -1.83 12.48 13.38
CA GLU A 23 -2.26 13.31 14.51
C GLU A 23 -3.64 12.93 15.05
N LYS A 24 -4.58 12.60 14.15
CA LYS A 24 -5.98 12.33 14.52
C LYS A 24 -6.31 10.86 14.56
N PHE A 25 -5.79 10.09 13.59
CA PHE A 25 -6.15 8.67 13.46
C PHE A 25 -5.12 7.72 14.08
N GLY A 26 -3.99 8.26 14.59
CA GLY A 26 -3.01 7.51 15.35
C GLY A 26 -2.17 6.54 14.51
N PHE A 27 -2.00 6.81 13.21
CA PHE A 27 -1.05 6.07 12.37
C PHE A 27 0.38 6.32 12.86
N ASP A 28 1.24 5.31 12.72
CA ASP A 28 2.65 5.43 13.15
C ASP A 28 3.48 6.22 12.14
N ASN A 29 3.06 6.21 10.87
CA ASN A 29 3.66 7.03 9.83
C ASN A 29 2.64 7.30 8.71
N ALA A 30 2.89 8.31 7.89
CA ALA A 30 2.11 8.56 6.69
C ALA A 30 2.93 9.35 5.68
N PHE A 31 2.59 9.23 4.40
CA PHE A 31 3.25 10.00 3.34
C PHE A 31 2.28 10.47 2.26
N ASN A 32 2.63 11.58 1.62
CA ASN A 32 1.90 12.09 0.47
C ASN A 32 2.44 11.44 -0.81
N TYR A 33 1.71 10.47 -1.36
CA TYR A 33 2.19 9.70 -2.53
C TYR A 33 2.43 10.56 -3.78
N LYS A 34 1.82 11.75 -3.87
CA LYS A 34 2.01 12.66 -5.02
C LYS A 34 3.35 13.38 -5.01
N LYS A 35 4.03 13.41 -3.86
CA LYS A 35 5.35 14.04 -3.71
C LYS A 35 6.50 13.05 -3.78
N GLU A 36 6.21 11.76 -3.73
CA GLU A 36 7.23 10.72 -3.82
C GLU A 36 7.59 10.49 -5.29
N GLN A 37 8.88 10.63 -5.61
CA GLN A 37 9.40 10.26 -6.94
C GLN A 37 9.55 8.75 -7.11
N ASP A 38 9.72 8.03 -5.98
CA ASP A 38 9.88 6.59 -5.93
C ASP A 38 9.04 6.01 -4.77
N LEU A 39 7.94 5.36 -5.11
CA LEU A 39 7.05 4.71 -4.13
C LEU A 39 7.72 3.54 -3.42
N ASN A 40 8.64 2.83 -4.07
CA ASN A 40 9.38 1.73 -3.44
C ASN A 40 10.32 2.28 -2.36
N ALA A 41 11.03 3.38 -2.64
CA ALA A 41 11.86 4.05 -1.64
C ALA A 41 11.03 4.60 -0.48
N ALA A 42 9.87 5.21 -0.75
CA ALA A 42 8.95 5.70 0.27
C ALA A 42 8.46 4.58 1.19
N LEU A 43 8.05 3.43 0.61
CA LEU A 43 7.62 2.27 1.38
C LEU A 43 8.75 1.68 2.22
N LYS A 44 9.97 1.54 1.69
CA LYS A 44 11.13 1.05 2.47
C LYS A 44 11.48 1.96 3.65
N ARG A 45 11.36 3.27 3.47
CA ARG A 45 11.59 4.25 4.55
C ARG A 45 10.63 4.05 5.72
N CYS A 46 9.39 3.70 5.43
CA CYS A 46 8.38 3.46 6.46
C CYS A 46 8.36 2.00 6.97
N PHE A 47 8.75 1.04 6.12
CA PHE A 47 8.74 -0.40 6.40
C PHE A 47 10.10 -1.03 6.11
N PRO A 48 11.14 -0.76 6.92
CA PRO A 48 12.47 -1.32 6.68
C PRO A 48 12.49 -2.86 6.70
N GLU A 49 11.55 -3.48 7.43
CA GLU A 49 11.39 -4.94 7.51
C GLU A 49 10.31 -5.49 6.56
N GLY A 50 9.67 -4.62 5.76
CA GLY A 50 8.59 -4.97 4.84
C GLY A 50 7.18 -4.98 5.47
N ILE A 51 6.20 -5.32 4.64
CA ILE A 51 4.76 -5.20 4.92
C ILE A 51 4.13 -6.59 5.11
N ASP A 52 3.50 -6.84 6.27
CA ASP A 52 2.76 -8.08 6.51
C ASP A 52 1.33 -8.06 5.92
N ILE A 53 0.67 -6.90 5.96
CA ILE A 53 -0.70 -6.72 5.47
C ILE A 53 -0.79 -5.43 4.65
N TYR A 54 -1.30 -5.53 3.43
CA TYR A 54 -1.68 -4.38 2.62
C TYR A 54 -3.19 -4.34 2.39
N PHE A 55 -3.80 -3.22 2.73
CA PHE A 55 -5.21 -2.95 2.45
C PHE A 55 -5.29 -2.11 1.17
N GLU A 56 -5.62 -2.76 0.06
CA GLU A 56 -5.55 -2.23 -1.29
C GLU A 56 -6.87 -1.56 -1.71
N ASN A 57 -6.78 -0.28 -2.08
CA ASN A 57 -7.88 0.57 -2.58
C ASN A 57 -7.56 1.28 -3.92
N VAL A 58 -6.28 1.30 -4.31
CA VAL A 58 -5.70 2.18 -5.33
C VAL A 58 -5.27 1.42 -6.57
N GLY A 59 -4.51 0.33 -6.47
CA GLY A 59 -3.95 -0.39 -7.62
C GLY A 59 -2.75 0.32 -8.26
N GLY A 60 -2.47 -0.01 -9.53
CA GLY A 60 -1.44 0.63 -10.36
C GLY A 60 -0.03 0.60 -9.76
N ALA A 61 0.73 1.69 -9.96
CA ALA A 61 2.09 1.83 -9.44
C ALA A 61 2.24 1.63 -7.92
N MET A 62 1.21 1.95 -7.12
CA MET A 62 1.23 1.71 -5.67
C MET A 62 1.24 0.22 -5.35
N LEU A 63 0.35 -0.57 -5.97
CA LEU A 63 0.33 -2.03 -5.81
C LEU A 63 1.66 -2.65 -6.23
N ASP A 64 2.20 -2.17 -7.35
CA ASP A 64 3.43 -2.67 -7.92
C ASP A 64 4.62 -2.46 -6.96
N ALA A 65 4.71 -1.26 -6.36
CA ALA A 65 5.69 -0.95 -5.31
C ALA A 65 5.45 -1.74 -4.02
N VAL A 66 4.20 -1.98 -3.62
CA VAL A 66 3.89 -2.77 -2.43
C VAL A 66 4.33 -4.22 -2.59
N LEU A 67 4.11 -4.85 -3.73
CA LEU A 67 4.53 -6.24 -3.99
C LEU A 67 6.02 -6.46 -3.74
N LEU A 68 6.86 -5.48 -4.10
CA LEU A 68 8.30 -5.47 -3.81
C LEU A 68 8.61 -5.41 -2.31
N ASN A 69 7.76 -4.77 -1.52
CA ASN A 69 7.95 -4.51 -0.08
C ASN A 69 7.18 -5.46 0.84
N MET A 70 6.33 -6.35 0.32
CA MET A 70 5.68 -7.37 1.13
C MET A 70 6.69 -8.31 1.80
N ARG A 71 6.37 -8.75 3.01
CA ARG A 71 7.05 -9.85 3.73
C ARG A 71 6.58 -11.20 3.23
N LYS A 72 7.37 -12.25 3.50
CA LYS A 72 6.97 -13.64 3.23
C LYS A 72 5.68 -13.98 4.00
N ASN A 73 4.77 -14.68 3.35
CA ASN A 73 3.42 -15.00 3.83
C ASN A 73 2.53 -13.77 4.07
N GLY A 74 2.89 -12.62 3.49
CA GLY A 74 2.11 -11.40 3.57
C GLY A 74 0.74 -11.51 2.90
N ARG A 75 -0.18 -10.64 3.30
CA ARG A 75 -1.58 -10.66 2.85
C ARG A 75 -1.96 -9.33 2.21
N ILE A 76 -2.65 -9.40 1.08
CA ILE A 76 -3.19 -8.25 0.37
C ILE A 76 -4.71 -8.42 0.31
N THR A 77 -5.43 -7.52 0.99
CA THR A 77 -6.89 -7.47 0.92
C THR A 77 -7.29 -6.38 -0.08
N THR A 78 -7.92 -6.77 -1.18
CA THR A 78 -8.21 -5.89 -2.32
C THR A 78 -9.67 -5.44 -2.28
N CYS A 79 -9.87 -4.23 -1.76
CA CYS A 79 -11.15 -3.53 -1.73
C CYS A 79 -11.44 -2.88 -3.10
N GLY A 80 -10.40 -2.31 -3.72
CA GLY A 80 -10.54 -1.67 -5.01
C GLY A 80 -9.23 -1.25 -5.65
N MET A 81 -9.34 -0.71 -6.86
CA MET A 81 -8.23 -0.22 -7.66
C MET A 81 -8.63 1.12 -8.31
N ILE A 82 -8.98 2.12 -7.49
CA ILE A 82 -9.59 3.37 -7.96
C ILE A 82 -8.75 4.14 -8.99
N SER A 83 -7.42 3.98 -8.96
CA SER A 83 -6.54 4.58 -9.97
C SER A 83 -6.76 4.03 -11.38
N GLN A 84 -7.38 2.85 -11.49
CA GLN A 84 -7.52 2.12 -12.74
C GLN A 84 -8.95 2.14 -13.31
N TYR A 85 -9.95 2.59 -12.55
CA TYR A 85 -11.36 2.52 -12.99
C TYR A 85 -11.70 3.50 -14.10
N ASN A 86 -11.11 4.70 -14.08
CA ASN A 86 -11.46 5.79 -14.99
C ASN A 86 -10.33 6.11 -16.00
N THR A 87 -9.42 5.17 -16.25
CA THR A 87 -8.35 5.33 -17.25
C THR A 87 -8.69 4.58 -18.53
N GLU A 88 -8.43 5.18 -19.68
CA GLU A 88 -8.58 4.53 -20.99
C GLU A 88 -7.56 3.40 -21.18
N LYS A 89 -6.40 3.51 -20.53
CA LYS A 89 -5.32 2.53 -20.58
C LYS A 89 -4.87 2.19 -19.16
N PRO A 90 -5.36 1.07 -18.58
CA PRO A 90 -4.91 0.60 -17.29
C PRO A 90 -3.40 0.38 -17.24
N GLU A 91 -2.79 0.76 -16.12
CA GLU A 91 -1.40 0.49 -15.82
C GLU A 91 -1.21 -0.99 -15.45
N GLY A 92 -0.16 -1.61 -15.98
CA GLY A 92 0.20 -2.97 -15.63
C GLY A 92 0.82 -3.06 -14.23
N VAL A 93 0.56 -4.18 -13.55
CA VAL A 93 1.29 -4.59 -12.34
C VAL A 93 2.35 -5.59 -12.76
N TYR A 94 3.63 -5.23 -12.64
CA TYR A 94 4.76 -5.98 -13.18
C TYR A 94 5.38 -6.92 -12.15
N ASN A 95 5.17 -6.67 -10.85
CA ASN A 95 5.81 -7.39 -9.76
C ASN A 95 5.01 -8.57 -9.20
N LEU A 96 4.02 -9.07 -9.96
CA LEU A 96 3.15 -10.20 -9.56
C LEU A 96 3.93 -11.49 -9.22
N MET A 97 5.13 -11.69 -9.78
CA MET A 97 6.00 -12.82 -9.41
C MET A 97 6.29 -12.90 -7.90
N ASN A 98 6.25 -11.77 -7.19
CA ASN A 98 6.42 -11.73 -5.74
C ASN A 98 5.31 -12.47 -5.00
N ILE A 99 4.12 -12.64 -5.59
CA ILE A 99 3.05 -13.46 -5.00
C ILE A 99 3.54 -14.89 -4.80
N ILE A 100 4.21 -15.46 -5.79
CA ILE A 100 4.77 -16.82 -5.71
C ILE A 100 6.00 -16.82 -4.79
N LEU A 101 6.97 -15.95 -5.06
CA LEU A 101 8.27 -15.94 -4.36
C LEU A 101 8.14 -15.70 -2.85
N LYS A 102 7.13 -14.93 -2.44
CA LYS A 102 6.88 -14.59 -1.03
C LYS A 102 5.66 -15.30 -0.46
N SER A 103 5.04 -16.22 -1.21
CA SER A 103 3.85 -16.96 -0.75
C SER A 103 2.72 -16.02 -0.27
N LEU A 104 2.46 -14.96 -1.04
CA LEU A 104 1.46 -13.95 -0.67
C LEU A 104 0.05 -14.49 -0.92
N ARG A 105 -0.90 -14.06 -0.07
CA ARG A 105 -2.33 -14.23 -0.34
C ARG A 105 -2.92 -12.89 -0.76
N MET A 106 -3.49 -12.82 -1.96
CA MET A 106 -4.26 -11.68 -2.44
C MET A 106 -5.73 -12.05 -2.56
N GLN A 107 -6.62 -11.30 -1.90
CA GLN A 107 -8.05 -11.62 -1.83
C GLN A 107 -8.88 -10.37 -2.08
N GLY A 108 -9.70 -10.42 -3.13
CA GLY A 108 -10.72 -9.40 -3.40
C GLY A 108 -11.93 -9.52 -2.47
N PHE A 109 -12.54 -8.38 -2.14
CA PHE A 109 -13.83 -8.29 -1.47
C PHE A 109 -14.55 -7.01 -1.92
N VAL A 110 -15.87 -6.98 -1.74
CA VAL A 110 -16.70 -5.82 -2.05
C VAL A 110 -17.11 -5.16 -0.73
N VAL A 111 -17.04 -3.83 -0.68
CA VAL A 111 -17.49 -2.99 0.45
C VAL A 111 -18.76 -2.27 0.07
#